data_AF-A0A0E2H6G0-F1
#
_entry.id   AF-A0A0E2H6G0-F1
#
_cell.length_a   1.000
_cell.length_b   1.000
_cell.length_c   1.000
_cell.angle_alpha   90.00
_cell.angle_beta   90.00
_cell.angle_gamma   90.00
#
_symmetry.space_group_name_H-M   'P 1'
#
loop_
_entity.id
_entity.type
_entity.pdbx_description
1 polymer ?
#
loop_
_entity_poly.entity_id
_entity_poly.type
_entity_poly.pdbx_seq_one_letter_code
_entity_poly.pdbx_strand_id
1 'polypeptide(L)'
;MKKLALICLCGLVAASIMTGCGASQTEGKENLGTVELAEYKGVKVNVPAVMVTDAEVESKINQVLSQNPKIEEVDRPAAEGDIVNIDYVGKQDGVEFAGGTGEGQDLTLGSGKMIHGFEDGLIGTKKGDKKELNLTFPEDYSEKALAGQDVVFEVTVNAVKEKQSAVLDDAFVQSVSDFKTVDEYRASVKEDLLKQKQQSADLQIQQYVLKNVVENSRFKLNKNTLSRRYNDRIKQYEEQAKMYGTNLSGMARANGMDVPGLQEAVYASVKDDVKNQLVILKVAELESITLEDADRQAFAEMNGQTLEAAVEYFGQETLDEMALNQKVMKFMADNAVNEAQDAAAPAEETTAAEETAAAEETTAPAETTAAETTAAQ
;
A
#
# COMPACT_ATOMS: atom_id res chain seq x y z
N MET A 1 17.24 -10.05 -6.52
CA MET A 1 16.46 -9.13 -5.68
C MET A 1 15.02 -9.15 -6.20
N LYS A 2 14.16 -9.94 -5.54
CA LYS A 2 12.76 -10.18 -5.92
C LYS A 2 11.90 -9.16 -5.18
N LYS A 3 11.10 -8.37 -5.90
CA LYS A 3 9.98 -7.60 -5.31
C LYS A 3 8.72 -8.45 -5.46
N LEU A 4 8.20 -8.96 -4.34
CA LEU A 4 6.88 -9.57 -4.25
C LEU A 4 5.85 -8.45 -4.22
N ALA A 5 4.99 -8.38 -5.24
CA ALA A 5 3.82 -7.52 -5.23
C ALA A 5 2.67 -8.31 -4.58
N LEU A 6 2.25 -7.86 -3.41
CA LEU A 6 1.07 -8.32 -2.69
C LEU A 6 -0.15 -7.64 -3.34
N ILE A 7 -0.93 -8.37 -4.13
CA ILE A 7 -2.16 -7.85 -4.73
C ILE A 7 -3.34 -8.35 -3.88
N CYS A 8 -3.88 -7.42 -3.10
CA CYS A 8 -5.11 -7.56 -2.33
C CYS A 8 -6.29 -7.62 -3.32
N LEU A 9 -7.06 -8.71 -3.32
CA LEU A 9 -8.27 -8.86 -4.15
C LEU A 9 -9.47 -9.15 -3.27
N CYS A 10 -10.29 -8.13 -3.12
CA CYS A 10 -11.65 -8.19 -2.60
C CYS A 10 -12.57 -8.11 -3.84
N GLY A 11 -13.64 -8.93 -3.93
CA GLY A 11 -14.65 -8.79 -5.00
C GLY A 11 -15.79 -9.84 -5.03
N LEU A 12 -16.90 -9.51 -4.34
CA LEU A 12 -18.34 -9.63 -4.70
C LEU A 12 -19.04 -10.97 -5.11
N VAL A 13 -19.79 -11.53 -4.14
CA VAL A 13 -21.22 -11.94 -4.05
C VAL A 13 -22.00 -12.56 -5.24
N ALA A 14 -22.69 -13.69 -4.97
CA ALA A 14 -24.10 -13.94 -5.35
C ALA A 14 -24.75 -15.06 -4.48
N ALA A 15 -25.91 -14.75 -3.88
CA ALA A 15 -26.68 -15.60 -2.97
C ALA A 15 -27.78 -16.43 -3.67
N SER A 16 -28.13 -17.59 -3.11
CA SER A 16 -29.46 -18.20 -3.27
C SER A 16 -29.76 -19.23 -2.16
N ILE A 17 -30.81 -18.95 -1.40
CA ILE A 17 -31.38 -19.75 -0.31
C ILE A 17 -32.48 -20.64 -0.89
N MET A 18 -32.58 -21.93 -0.51
CA MET A 18 -33.88 -22.57 -0.25
C MET A 18 -33.76 -23.75 0.72
N THR A 19 -34.71 -23.75 1.63
CA THR A 19 -34.94 -24.55 2.83
C THR A 19 -35.24 -26.03 2.55
N GLY A 20 -34.73 -26.92 3.41
CA GLY A 20 -35.18 -28.31 3.51
C GLY A 20 -34.96 -28.84 4.93
N CYS A 21 -36.05 -29.01 5.68
CA CYS A 21 -36.08 -29.51 7.05
C CYS A 21 -35.53 -30.94 7.19
N GLY A 22 -34.80 -31.23 8.28
CA GLY A 22 -34.50 -32.61 8.69
C GLY A 22 -33.37 -32.80 9.71
N ALA A 23 -33.60 -32.37 10.95
CA ALA A 23 -32.96 -32.82 12.21
C ALA A 23 -31.55 -33.46 12.17
N SER A 24 -30.54 -32.68 12.55
CA SER A 24 -29.40 -33.13 13.38
C SER A 24 -28.62 -31.91 13.84
N GLN A 25 -28.64 -31.62 15.14
CA GLN A 25 -27.96 -30.48 15.74
C GLN A 25 -26.43 -30.57 15.61
N THR A 26 -25.93 -30.04 14.50
CA THR A 26 -24.61 -29.47 14.21
C THR A 26 -24.79 -28.63 12.95
N GLU A 27 -25.67 -27.62 13.00
CA GLU A 27 -25.97 -26.80 11.84
C GLU A 27 -24.99 -25.63 11.76
N GLY A 28 -24.14 -25.62 10.72
CA GLY A 28 -23.50 -24.42 10.21
C GLY A 28 -21.97 -24.46 10.05
N LYS A 29 -21.21 -24.96 11.03
CA LYS A 29 -19.74 -24.82 10.99
C LYS A 29 -19.06 -26.00 10.29
N GLU A 30 -18.31 -25.70 9.24
CA GLU A 30 -17.47 -26.66 8.52
C GLU A 30 -16.51 -27.42 9.47
N ASN A 31 -16.44 -28.75 9.36
CA ASN A 31 -15.49 -29.56 10.12
C ASN A 31 -14.08 -29.48 9.49
N LEU A 32 -13.24 -28.58 10.01
CA LEU A 32 -11.87 -28.37 9.55
C LEU A 32 -10.89 -29.49 9.96
N GLY A 33 -11.23 -30.28 10.99
CA GLY A 33 -10.35 -31.27 11.61
C GLY A 33 -10.03 -30.92 13.07
N THR A 34 -8.87 -31.36 13.57
CA THR A 34 -8.41 -31.09 14.94
C THR A 34 -6.98 -30.55 14.95
N VAL A 35 -6.65 -29.76 15.98
CA VAL A 35 -5.30 -29.23 16.23
C VAL A 35 -4.90 -29.50 17.69
N GLU A 36 -3.67 -29.97 17.88
CA GLU A 36 -2.97 -29.92 19.15
C GLU A 36 -2.11 -28.64 19.12
N LEU A 37 -2.55 -27.61 19.83
CA LEU A 37 -1.92 -26.31 19.83
C LEU A 37 -0.55 -26.35 20.50
N ALA A 38 0.42 -25.68 19.87
CA ALA A 38 1.64 -25.24 20.54
C ALA A 38 1.35 -24.07 21.49
N GLU A 39 2.39 -23.66 22.22
CA GLU A 39 2.36 -22.43 23.03
C GLU A 39 1.98 -21.23 22.16
N TYR A 40 0.95 -20.49 22.58
CA TYR A 40 0.40 -19.33 21.86
C TYR A 40 0.45 -18.04 22.70
N LYS A 41 0.87 -18.13 23.97
CA LYS A 41 1.19 -17.00 24.84
C LYS A 41 2.70 -16.98 25.08
N GLY A 42 3.30 -15.80 25.17
CA GLY A 42 4.75 -15.65 25.31
C GLY A 42 5.54 -16.06 24.06
N VAL A 43 4.89 -16.14 22.90
CA VAL A 43 5.56 -16.43 21.62
C VAL A 43 6.58 -15.32 21.34
N LYS A 44 7.83 -15.72 21.09
CA LYS A 44 8.91 -14.79 20.80
C LYS A 44 8.84 -14.32 19.36
N VAL A 45 8.88 -13.00 19.16
CA VAL A 45 8.99 -12.35 17.86
C VAL A 45 10.08 -11.30 17.88
N ASN A 46 10.58 -10.95 16.71
CA ASN A 46 11.61 -9.93 16.53
C ASN A 46 11.11 -8.90 15.51
N VAL A 47 10.32 -7.94 16.00
CA VAL A 47 9.82 -6.81 15.21
C VAL A 47 10.49 -5.53 15.73
N PRO A 48 11.25 -4.80 14.89
CA PRO A 48 11.96 -3.60 15.33
C PRO A 48 11.04 -2.58 16.00
N ALA A 49 11.58 -1.87 17.00
CA ALA A 49 10.88 -0.76 17.63
C ALA A 49 10.51 0.30 16.58
N VAL A 50 9.28 0.81 16.70
CA VAL A 50 8.75 1.80 15.78
C VAL A 50 9.34 3.16 16.10
N MET A 51 10.02 3.76 15.13
CA MET A 51 10.57 5.12 15.24
C MET A 51 10.34 5.88 13.94
N VAL A 52 10.14 7.19 14.05
CA VAL A 52 10.06 8.12 12.92
C VAL A 52 11.22 9.09 13.02
N THR A 53 12.07 9.08 12.01
CA THR A 53 13.20 10.00 11.91
C THR A 53 12.75 11.34 11.33
N ASP A 54 13.45 12.42 11.68
CA ASP A 54 13.14 13.74 11.12
C ASP A 54 13.32 13.75 9.58
N ALA A 55 14.23 12.96 9.04
CA ALA A 55 14.41 12.80 7.59
C ALA A 55 13.16 12.22 6.89
N GLU A 56 12.42 11.33 7.55
CA GLU A 56 11.17 10.79 7.01
C GLU A 56 10.05 11.84 7.05
N VAL A 57 10.01 12.66 8.11
CA VAL A 57 9.09 13.81 8.19
C VAL A 57 9.39 14.80 7.07
N GLU A 58 10.66 15.18 6.87
CA GLU A 58 11.07 16.05 5.76
C GLU A 58 10.71 15.45 4.40
N SER A 59 10.98 14.17 4.20
CA SER A 59 10.65 13.50 2.93
C SER A 59 9.15 13.54 2.66
N LYS A 60 8.32 13.34 3.68
CA LYS A 60 6.86 13.40 3.54
C LYS A 60 6.39 14.82 3.24
N ILE A 61 6.94 15.82 3.92
CA ILE A 61 6.60 17.23 3.68
C ILE A 61 7.03 17.66 2.27
N ASN A 62 8.24 17.28 1.83
CA ASN A 62 8.73 17.55 0.49
C ASN A 62 7.85 16.91 -0.60
N GLN A 63 7.31 15.71 -0.35
CA GLN A 63 6.31 15.11 -1.23
C GLN A 63 5.06 15.99 -1.33
N VAL A 64 4.54 16.48 -0.22
CA VAL A 64 3.35 17.36 -0.20
C VAL A 64 3.64 18.70 -0.90
N LEU A 65 4.81 19.31 -0.68
CA LEU A 65 5.24 20.53 -1.38
C LEU A 65 5.31 20.31 -2.90
N SER A 66 5.87 19.18 -3.34
CA SER A 66 5.98 18.86 -4.77
C SER A 66 4.63 18.66 -5.46
N GLN A 67 3.61 18.21 -4.70
CA GLN A 67 2.25 18.00 -5.20
C GLN A 67 1.42 19.29 -5.22
N ASN A 68 1.86 20.32 -4.50
CA ASN A 68 1.12 21.58 -4.34
C ASN A 68 2.01 22.77 -4.72
N PRO A 69 2.45 22.87 -5.99
CA PRO A 69 3.29 24.00 -6.41
C PRO A 69 2.55 25.32 -6.23
N LYS A 70 3.30 26.38 -5.95
CA LYS A 70 2.75 27.74 -5.96
C LYS A 70 2.52 28.15 -7.42
N ILE A 71 1.33 28.64 -7.72
CA ILE A 71 0.97 29.10 -9.07
C ILE A 71 0.94 30.63 -9.04
N GLU A 72 1.79 31.27 -9.85
CA GLU A 72 1.86 32.73 -9.96
C GLU A 72 1.64 33.18 -11.40
N GLU A 73 0.84 34.23 -11.60
CA GLU A 73 0.71 34.87 -12.91
C GLU A 73 1.99 35.64 -13.24
N VAL A 74 2.48 35.50 -14.48
CA VAL A 74 3.73 36.10 -14.94
C VAL A 74 3.56 36.90 -16.22
N ASP A 75 4.30 38.00 -16.33
CA ASP A 75 4.32 38.87 -17.51
C ASP A 75 5.51 38.55 -18.43
N ARG A 76 5.52 37.31 -18.96
CA ARG A 76 6.50 36.82 -19.92
C ARG A 76 5.84 35.87 -20.94
N PRO A 77 6.47 35.60 -22.10
CA PRO A 77 6.00 34.54 -23.00
C PRO A 77 5.86 33.19 -22.28
N ALA A 78 4.81 32.45 -22.61
CA ALA A 78 4.55 31.11 -22.14
C ALA A 78 5.66 30.15 -22.56
N ALA A 79 6.12 29.31 -21.64
CA ALA A 79 7.11 28.27 -21.87
C ALA A 79 6.51 26.88 -21.58
N GLU A 80 7.21 25.83 -22.00
CA GLU A 80 6.85 24.46 -21.65
C GLU A 80 6.77 24.30 -20.11
N GLY A 81 5.72 23.67 -19.61
CA GLY A 81 5.44 23.50 -18.18
C GLY A 81 4.62 24.61 -17.51
N ASP A 82 4.48 25.79 -18.13
CA ASP A 82 3.60 26.86 -17.66
C ASP A 82 2.12 26.45 -17.77
N ILE A 83 1.27 27.13 -16.99
CA ILE A 83 -0.19 27.02 -17.08
C ILE A 83 -0.70 28.27 -17.81
N VAL A 84 -1.36 28.09 -18.94
CA VAL A 84 -2.05 29.17 -19.66
C VAL A 84 -3.54 29.11 -19.37
N ASN A 85 -4.14 30.24 -19.01
CA ASN A 85 -5.59 30.38 -18.98
C ASN A 85 -6.05 30.79 -20.37
N ILE A 86 -6.93 30.01 -21.00
CA ILE A 86 -7.34 30.22 -22.39
C ILE A 86 -8.84 30.16 -22.58
N ASP A 87 -9.30 30.93 -23.56
CA ASP A 87 -10.58 30.72 -24.23
C ASP A 87 -10.28 30.16 -25.62
N TYR A 88 -11.03 29.17 -26.08
CA TYR A 88 -10.84 28.65 -27.43
C TYR A 88 -12.17 28.29 -28.09
N VAL A 89 -12.19 28.42 -29.42
CA VAL A 89 -13.32 28.05 -30.28
C VAL A 89 -12.79 27.19 -31.42
N GLY A 90 -13.22 25.93 -31.48
CA GLY A 90 -12.88 24.97 -32.51
C GLY A 90 -13.89 24.98 -33.65
N LYS A 91 -13.37 25.06 -34.89
CA LYS A 91 -14.16 25.08 -36.12
C LYS A 91 -13.67 23.99 -37.08
N GLN A 92 -14.61 23.28 -37.68
CA GLN A 92 -14.39 22.36 -38.79
C GLN A 92 -15.06 22.95 -40.04
N ASP A 93 -14.32 23.11 -41.12
CA ASP A 93 -14.80 23.75 -42.36
C ASP A 93 -15.48 25.12 -42.12
N GLY A 94 -15.00 25.88 -41.13
CA GLY A 94 -15.54 27.19 -40.75
C GLY A 94 -16.80 27.16 -39.87
N VAL A 95 -17.28 25.97 -39.47
CA VAL A 95 -18.44 25.78 -38.58
C VAL A 95 -17.97 25.28 -37.21
N GLU A 96 -18.45 25.91 -36.14
CA GLU A 96 -18.17 25.46 -34.77
C GLU A 96 -18.76 24.07 -34.52
N PHE A 97 -18.00 23.20 -33.85
CA PHE A 97 -18.45 21.86 -33.50
C PHE A 97 -18.67 21.70 -31.99
N ALA A 98 -19.57 20.79 -31.62
CA ALA A 98 -19.91 20.53 -30.22
C ALA A 98 -18.69 19.98 -29.45
N GLY A 99 -18.41 20.57 -28.28
CA GLY A 99 -17.23 20.23 -27.47
C GLY A 99 -15.93 20.89 -27.95
N GLY A 100 -15.97 21.70 -29.01
CA GLY A 100 -14.82 22.45 -29.52
C GLY A 100 -14.58 23.81 -28.86
N THR A 101 -15.43 24.23 -27.92
CA THR A 101 -15.36 25.57 -27.30
C THR A 101 -15.19 25.46 -25.79
N GLY A 102 -14.30 26.28 -25.23
CA GLY A 102 -14.06 26.38 -23.79
C GLY A 102 -13.68 27.80 -23.40
N GLU A 103 -14.14 28.24 -22.23
CA GLU A 103 -13.82 29.55 -21.66
C GLU A 103 -13.14 29.38 -20.29
N GLY A 104 -12.15 30.22 -20.01
CA GLY A 104 -11.43 30.30 -18.73
C GLY A 104 -10.65 29.04 -18.36
N GLN A 105 -10.27 28.22 -19.33
CA GLN A 105 -9.66 26.91 -19.08
C GLN A 105 -8.16 27.04 -18.74
N ASP A 106 -7.74 26.48 -17.61
CA ASP A 106 -6.32 26.37 -17.26
C ASP A 106 -5.70 25.13 -17.92
N LEU A 107 -4.76 25.34 -18.84
CA LEU A 107 -4.04 24.31 -19.57
C LEU A 107 -2.55 24.35 -19.22
N THR A 108 -2.02 23.24 -18.68
CA THR A 108 -0.56 23.07 -18.53
C THR A 108 0.04 22.70 -19.88
N LEU A 109 1.00 23.49 -20.37
CA LEU A 109 1.70 23.22 -21.62
C LEU A 109 2.66 22.03 -21.43
N GLY A 110 2.55 21.02 -22.31
CA GLY A 110 3.28 19.76 -22.23
C GLY A 110 2.56 18.68 -21.43
N SER A 111 1.29 18.88 -21.06
CA SER A 111 0.49 17.88 -20.35
C SER A 111 -0.09 16.79 -21.25
N GLY A 112 -0.15 17.04 -22.55
CA GLY A 112 -0.72 16.11 -23.53
C GLY A 112 -2.22 15.89 -23.34
N LYS A 113 -2.92 16.85 -22.73
CA LYS A 113 -4.37 16.80 -22.51
C LYS A 113 -5.14 17.23 -23.76
N MET A 114 -4.54 18.08 -24.59
CA MET A 114 -5.12 18.54 -25.84
C MET A 114 -4.57 17.73 -27.03
N ILE A 115 -5.21 17.88 -28.20
CA ILE A 115 -4.73 17.26 -29.43
C ILE A 115 -3.31 17.73 -29.77
N HIS A 116 -2.54 16.86 -30.41
CA HIS A 116 -1.15 17.12 -30.76
C HIS A 116 -1.01 18.43 -31.55
N GLY A 117 -0.01 19.24 -31.19
CA GLY A 117 0.23 20.57 -31.77
C GLY A 117 -0.57 21.71 -31.14
N PHE A 118 -1.61 21.43 -30.35
CA PHE A 118 -2.37 22.48 -29.65
C PHE A 118 -1.50 23.19 -28.59
N GLU A 119 -0.89 22.42 -27.69
CA GLU A 119 -0.08 22.95 -26.59
C GLU A 119 1.21 23.61 -27.12
N ASP A 120 1.89 22.98 -28.08
CA ASP A 120 3.10 23.52 -28.72
C ASP A 120 2.81 24.85 -29.45
N GLY A 121 1.62 24.95 -30.04
CA GLY A 121 1.14 26.17 -30.70
C GLY A 121 1.02 27.37 -29.75
N LEU A 122 0.85 27.13 -28.44
CA LEU A 122 0.71 28.19 -27.44
C LEU A 122 2.04 28.59 -26.78
N ILE A 123 3.12 27.83 -27.01
CA ILE A 123 4.45 28.21 -26.54
C ILE A 123 4.86 29.55 -27.20
N GLY A 124 5.37 30.46 -26.39
CA GLY A 124 5.79 31.80 -26.77
C GLY A 124 4.67 32.86 -26.80
N THR A 125 3.41 32.49 -26.55
CA THR A 125 2.30 33.45 -26.46
C THR A 125 2.31 34.23 -25.14
N LYS A 126 1.72 35.41 -25.13
CA LYS A 126 1.57 36.29 -23.97
C LYS A 126 0.10 36.50 -23.63
N LYS A 127 -0.15 37.02 -22.43
CA LYS A 127 -1.48 37.49 -22.01
C LYS A 127 -2.05 38.50 -23.03
N GLY A 128 -3.28 38.25 -23.46
CA GLY A 128 -4.01 39.03 -24.46
C GLY A 128 -3.80 38.57 -25.90
N ASP A 129 -2.86 37.66 -26.16
CA ASP A 129 -2.61 37.17 -27.52
C ASP A 129 -3.78 36.34 -28.03
N LYS A 130 -4.05 36.47 -29.33
CA LYS A 130 -4.99 35.63 -30.08
C LYS A 130 -4.22 34.85 -31.12
N LYS A 131 -4.48 33.55 -31.21
CA LYS A 131 -3.77 32.66 -32.11
C LYS A 131 -4.74 31.69 -32.79
N GLU A 132 -4.56 31.53 -34.09
CA GLU A 132 -5.24 30.48 -34.85
C GLU A 132 -4.31 29.28 -34.98
N LEU A 133 -4.78 28.12 -34.53
CA LEU A 133 -4.05 26.85 -34.58
C LEU A 133 -4.73 25.94 -35.60
N ASN A 134 -4.03 25.61 -36.68
CA ASN A 134 -4.49 24.66 -37.68
C ASN A 134 -3.98 23.27 -37.27
N LEU A 135 -4.88 22.38 -36.88
CA LEU A 135 -4.57 21.09 -36.27
C LEU A 135 -5.38 19.98 -36.95
N THR A 136 -4.92 18.74 -36.81
CA THR A 136 -5.62 17.56 -37.32
C THR A 136 -5.93 16.64 -36.14
N PHE A 137 -7.18 16.20 -36.02
CA PHE A 137 -7.53 15.18 -35.03
C PHE A 137 -6.90 13.83 -35.39
N PRO A 138 -6.50 13.02 -34.39
CA PRO A 138 -5.94 11.71 -34.66
C PRO A 138 -6.99 10.77 -35.29
N GLU A 139 -6.51 9.81 -36.09
CA GLU A 139 -7.35 8.85 -36.85
C GLU A 139 -8.21 7.95 -35.94
N ASP A 140 -7.77 7.73 -34.69
CA ASP A 140 -8.42 6.89 -33.69
C ASP A 140 -9.26 7.70 -32.68
N TYR A 141 -9.59 8.95 -32.99
CA TYR A 141 -10.41 9.79 -32.12
C TYR A 141 -11.81 9.19 -31.90
N SER A 142 -12.29 9.25 -30.65
CA SER A 142 -13.53 8.59 -30.24
C SER A 142 -14.77 9.12 -30.97
N GLU A 143 -14.76 10.40 -31.34
CA GLU A 143 -15.80 11.01 -32.15
C GLU A 143 -15.50 10.81 -33.64
N LYS A 144 -16.21 9.88 -34.28
CA LYS A 144 -15.96 9.49 -35.68
C LYS A 144 -16.08 10.63 -36.69
N ALA A 145 -16.86 11.67 -36.37
CA ALA A 145 -17.03 12.84 -37.24
C ALA A 145 -15.79 13.75 -37.25
N LEU A 146 -14.94 13.66 -36.23
CA LEU A 146 -13.74 14.48 -36.07
C LEU A 146 -12.45 13.70 -36.35
N ALA A 147 -12.48 12.36 -36.27
CA ALA A 147 -11.31 11.52 -36.53
C ALA A 147 -10.67 11.80 -37.91
N GLY A 148 -9.37 12.11 -37.91
CA GLY A 148 -8.59 12.43 -39.11
C GLY A 148 -8.94 13.74 -39.80
N GLN A 149 -9.80 14.59 -39.20
CA GLN A 149 -10.26 15.83 -39.81
C GLN A 149 -9.36 17.01 -39.43
N ASP A 150 -9.15 17.90 -40.40
CA ASP A 150 -8.50 19.19 -40.19
C ASP A 150 -9.47 20.18 -39.53
N VAL A 151 -8.98 20.87 -38.52
CA VAL A 151 -9.75 21.85 -37.74
C VAL A 151 -8.91 23.07 -37.41
N VAL A 152 -9.59 24.18 -37.20
CA VAL A 152 -8.98 25.44 -36.77
C VAL A 152 -9.47 25.78 -35.37
N PHE A 153 -8.54 26.02 -34.46
CA PHE A 153 -8.83 26.55 -33.13
C PHE A 153 -8.42 28.01 -33.05
N GLU A 154 -9.39 28.88 -32.79
CA GLU A 154 -9.16 30.27 -32.41
C GLU A 154 -8.98 30.31 -30.89
N VAL A 155 -7.76 30.58 -30.42
CA VAL A 155 -7.40 30.60 -29.00
C VAL A 155 -7.07 32.02 -28.55
N THR A 156 -7.64 32.45 -27.43
CA THR A 156 -7.29 33.70 -26.73
C THR A 156 -6.60 33.33 -25.41
N VAL A 157 -5.43 33.93 -25.15
CA VAL A 157 -4.67 33.70 -23.91
C VAL A 157 -5.03 34.78 -22.89
N ASN A 158 -5.71 34.38 -21.81
CA ASN A 158 -6.17 35.29 -20.76
C ASN A 158 -5.10 35.56 -19.69
N ALA A 159 -4.26 34.56 -19.39
CA ALA A 159 -3.16 34.68 -18.44
C ALA A 159 -2.09 33.61 -18.71
N VAL A 160 -0.84 33.90 -18.35
CA VAL A 160 0.25 32.92 -18.28
C VAL A 160 0.65 32.82 -16.82
N LYS A 161 0.66 31.61 -16.27
CA LYS A 161 1.01 31.32 -14.89
C LYS A 161 2.17 30.34 -14.87
N GLU A 162 3.14 30.56 -13.98
CA GLU A 162 4.24 29.63 -13.79
C GLU A 162 4.06 28.81 -12.51
N LYS A 163 4.58 27.58 -12.52
CA LYS A 163 4.67 26.74 -11.32
C LYS A 163 5.99 27.02 -10.64
N GLN A 164 5.93 27.58 -9.44
CA GLN A 164 7.07 27.70 -8.55
C GLN A 164 7.05 26.58 -7.52
N SER A 165 8.23 26.17 -7.08
CA SER A 165 8.34 25.26 -5.93
C SER A 165 7.65 25.89 -4.72
N ALA A 166 6.76 25.14 -4.09
CA ALA A 166 6.19 25.57 -2.82
C ALA A 166 7.27 25.61 -1.75
N VAL A 167 7.14 26.57 -0.85
CA VAL A 167 7.98 26.70 0.34
C VAL A 167 7.13 26.31 1.54
N LEU A 168 7.73 25.60 2.49
CA LEU A 168 7.07 25.30 3.75
C LEU A 168 7.06 26.56 4.63
N ASP A 169 5.93 27.25 4.62
CA ASP A 169 5.61 28.34 5.53
C ASP A 169 4.19 28.18 6.10
N ASP A 170 3.81 29.04 7.05
CA ASP A 170 2.50 28.96 7.70
C ASP A 170 1.35 29.19 6.71
N ALA A 171 1.57 29.95 5.63
CA ALA A 171 0.56 30.18 4.59
C ALA A 171 0.34 28.93 3.74
N PHE A 172 1.41 28.21 3.39
CA PHE A 172 1.33 26.92 2.73
C PHE A 172 0.58 25.91 3.61
N VAL A 173 0.95 25.79 4.89
CA VAL A 173 0.31 24.88 5.84
C VAL A 173 -1.20 25.12 5.93
N GLN A 174 -1.61 26.37 6.06
CA GLN A 174 -3.04 26.74 6.12
C GLN A 174 -3.78 26.49 4.80
N SER A 175 -3.07 26.38 3.67
CA SER A 175 -3.68 26.08 2.38
C SER A 175 -3.88 24.58 2.13
N VAL A 176 -3.10 23.72 2.80
CA VAL A 176 -3.14 22.26 2.61
C VAL A 176 -3.65 21.48 3.82
N SER A 177 -3.88 22.15 4.95
CA SER A 177 -4.28 21.52 6.20
C SER A 177 -5.05 22.47 7.13
N ASP A 178 -5.64 21.91 8.18
CA ASP A 178 -6.32 22.68 9.24
C ASP A 178 -5.36 23.27 10.29
N PHE A 179 -4.06 23.04 10.14
CA PHE A 179 -3.04 23.57 11.05
C PHE A 179 -2.68 25.02 10.73
N LYS A 180 -2.18 25.74 11.73
CA LYS A 180 -1.85 27.16 11.58
C LYS A 180 -0.37 27.42 11.36
N THR A 181 0.47 26.53 11.89
CA THR A 181 1.93 26.71 11.90
C THR A 181 2.66 25.52 11.31
N VAL A 182 3.85 25.77 10.76
CA VAL A 182 4.78 24.72 10.30
C VAL A 182 5.10 23.69 11.39
N ASP A 183 5.23 24.12 12.64
CA ASP A 183 5.55 23.22 13.76
C ASP A 183 4.40 22.26 14.08
N GLU A 184 3.15 22.76 14.12
CA GLU A 184 1.95 21.93 14.30
C GLU A 184 1.83 20.90 13.17
N TYR A 185 2.04 21.34 11.92
CA TYR A 185 1.99 20.45 10.76
C TYR A 185 3.07 19.37 10.82
N ARG A 186 4.33 19.74 11.13
CA ARG A 186 5.44 18.78 11.30
C ARG A 186 5.14 17.75 12.38
N ALA A 187 4.60 18.19 13.52
CA ALA A 187 4.22 17.30 14.61
C ALA A 187 3.13 16.32 14.18
N SER A 188 2.10 16.79 13.47
CA SER A 188 1.04 15.94 12.92
C SER A 188 1.57 14.93 11.89
N VAL A 189 2.43 15.36 10.96
CA VAL A 189 3.05 14.44 9.99
C VAL A 189 3.85 13.35 10.71
N LYS A 190 4.58 13.72 11.78
CA LYS A 190 5.32 12.76 12.59
C LYS A 190 4.40 11.77 13.31
N GLU A 191 3.30 12.24 13.89
CA GLU A 191 2.30 11.40 14.56
C GLU A 191 1.62 10.43 13.57
N ASP A 192 1.25 10.91 12.39
CA ASP A 192 0.65 10.09 11.33
C ASP A 192 1.61 8.99 10.86
N LEU A 193 2.87 9.34 10.61
CA LEU A 193 3.90 8.37 10.26
C LEU A 193 4.12 7.35 11.38
N LEU A 194 4.10 7.80 12.64
CA LEU A 194 4.26 6.93 13.80
C LEU A 194 3.11 5.94 13.89
N LYS A 195 1.87 6.43 13.76
CA LYS A 195 0.65 5.62 13.75
C LYS A 195 0.66 4.59 12.62
N GLN A 196 1.03 4.98 11.41
CA GLN A 196 1.13 4.07 10.26
C GLN A 196 2.17 2.97 10.50
N LYS A 197 3.36 3.33 11.00
CA LYS A 197 4.40 2.34 11.32
C LYS A 197 3.99 1.43 12.47
N GLN A 198 3.31 1.96 13.49
CA GLN A 198 2.80 1.16 14.60
C GLN A 198 1.78 0.14 14.13
N GLN A 199 0.81 0.56 13.30
CA GLN A 199 -0.16 -0.36 12.69
C GLN A 199 0.54 -1.44 11.86
N SER A 200 1.56 -1.08 11.07
CA SER A 200 2.35 -2.05 10.31
C SER A 200 3.11 -3.03 11.22
N ALA A 201 3.70 -2.55 12.31
CA ALA A 201 4.41 -3.39 13.27
C ALA A 201 3.46 -4.35 14.00
N ASP A 202 2.29 -3.87 14.44
CA ASP A 202 1.28 -4.69 15.11
C ASP A 202 0.79 -5.81 14.18
N LEU A 203 0.53 -5.50 12.91
CA LEU A 203 0.17 -6.51 11.90
C LEU A 203 1.29 -7.53 11.65
N GLN A 204 2.55 -7.08 11.64
CA GLN A 204 3.70 -7.99 11.52
C GLN A 204 3.83 -8.92 12.72
N ILE A 205 3.68 -8.40 13.94
CA ILE A 205 3.68 -9.20 15.17
C ILE A 205 2.56 -10.25 15.09
N GLN A 206 1.33 -9.84 14.77
CA GLN A 206 0.19 -10.74 14.63
C GLN A 206 0.47 -11.89 13.64
N GLN A 207 1.03 -11.57 12.47
CA GLN A 207 1.38 -12.57 11.46
C GLN A 207 2.49 -13.51 11.93
N TYR A 208 3.54 -13.00 12.57
CA TYR A 208 4.65 -13.80 13.06
C TYR A 208 4.23 -14.72 14.20
N VAL A 209 3.41 -14.23 15.13
CA VAL A 209 2.87 -15.04 16.23
C VAL A 209 2.01 -16.16 15.66
N LEU A 210 1.03 -15.86 14.79
CA LEU A 210 0.18 -16.88 14.17
C LEU A 210 1.03 -17.91 13.43
N LYS A 211 1.98 -17.46 12.61
CA LYS A 211 2.88 -18.35 11.87
C LYS A 211 3.66 -19.28 12.81
N ASN A 212 4.27 -18.74 13.86
CA ASN A 212 5.02 -19.54 14.84
C ASN A 212 4.11 -20.57 15.53
N VAL A 213 2.90 -20.19 15.95
CA VAL A 213 1.94 -21.12 16.57
C VAL A 213 1.56 -22.22 15.58
N VAL A 214 1.26 -21.87 14.34
CA VAL A 214 0.89 -22.83 13.28
C VAL A 214 2.04 -23.79 12.96
N GLU A 215 3.28 -23.29 12.82
CA GLU A 215 4.43 -24.14 12.49
C GLU A 215 4.77 -25.15 13.60
N ASN A 216 4.50 -24.80 14.86
CA ASN A 216 4.79 -25.65 16.02
C ASN A 216 3.61 -26.54 16.46
N SER A 217 2.40 -26.32 15.93
CA SER A 217 1.20 -27.10 16.25
C SER A 217 1.10 -28.38 15.43
N ARG A 218 0.35 -29.38 15.93
CA ARG A 218 0.09 -30.64 15.20
C ARG A 218 -1.34 -30.69 14.71
N PHE A 219 -1.53 -31.05 13.43
CA PHE A 219 -2.84 -30.98 12.77
C PHE A 219 -3.30 -32.33 12.26
N LYS A 220 -4.60 -32.58 12.41
CA LYS A 220 -5.32 -33.67 11.75
C LYS A 220 -6.45 -33.08 10.92
N LEU A 221 -6.12 -32.69 9.69
CA LEU A 221 -7.02 -31.96 8.80
C LEU A 221 -8.11 -32.86 8.20
N ASN A 222 -9.31 -32.31 8.02
CA ASN A 222 -10.40 -32.99 7.35
C ASN A 222 -10.20 -32.97 5.82
N LYS A 223 -10.04 -34.17 5.22
CA LYS A 223 -9.78 -34.31 3.77
C LYS A 223 -10.95 -33.82 2.90
N ASN A 224 -12.20 -33.96 3.36
CA ASN A 224 -13.36 -33.53 2.60
C ASN A 224 -13.44 -32.00 2.54
N THR A 225 -13.15 -31.33 3.66
CA THR A 225 -13.02 -29.87 3.71
C THR A 225 -11.89 -29.37 2.82
N LEU A 226 -10.70 -29.97 2.90
CA LEU A 226 -9.57 -29.58 2.04
C LEU A 226 -9.92 -29.72 0.56
N SER A 227 -10.55 -30.84 0.17
CA SER A 227 -10.99 -31.08 -1.20
C SER A 227 -12.02 -30.05 -1.65
N ARG A 228 -13.03 -29.76 -0.81
CA ARG A 228 -14.06 -28.76 -1.12
C ARG A 228 -13.46 -27.38 -1.30
N ARG A 229 -12.72 -26.87 -0.31
CA ARG A 229 -12.08 -25.53 -0.37
C ARG A 229 -11.11 -25.42 -1.53
N TYR A 230 -10.37 -26.47 -1.84
CA TYR A 230 -9.52 -26.53 -3.03
C TYR A 230 -10.32 -26.37 -4.31
N ASN A 231 -11.40 -27.14 -4.50
CA ASN A 231 -12.23 -27.05 -5.69
C ASN A 231 -12.90 -25.67 -5.81
N ASP A 232 -13.38 -25.11 -4.70
CA ASP A 232 -13.96 -23.77 -4.67
C ASP A 232 -12.91 -22.71 -5.06
N ARG A 233 -11.69 -22.83 -4.54
CA ARG A 233 -10.58 -21.94 -4.89
C ARG A 233 -10.19 -22.07 -6.37
N ILE A 234 -10.09 -23.29 -6.90
CA ILE A 234 -9.81 -23.49 -8.33
C ILE A 234 -10.92 -22.87 -9.19
N LYS A 235 -12.19 -23.05 -8.82
CA LYS A 235 -13.32 -22.44 -9.52
C LYS A 235 -13.24 -20.90 -9.50
N GLN A 236 -12.89 -20.30 -8.36
CA GLN A 236 -12.65 -18.86 -8.26
C GLN A 236 -11.51 -18.40 -9.20
N TYR A 237 -10.42 -19.16 -9.30
CA TYR A 237 -9.34 -18.86 -10.23
C TYR A 237 -9.80 -18.98 -11.68
N GLU A 238 -10.61 -19.98 -12.03
CA GLU A 238 -11.18 -20.12 -13.37
C GLU A 238 -12.10 -18.96 -13.75
N GLU A 239 -12.94 -18.50 -12.83
CA GLU A 239 -13.83 -17.36 -13.03
C GLU A 239 -13.04 -16.06 -13.22
N GLN A 240 -12.02 -15.83 -12.40
CA GLN A 240 -11.09 -14.70 -12.58
C GLN A 240 -10.36 -14.78 -13.91
N ALA A 241 -9.86 -15.96 -14.29
CA ALA A 241 -9.20 -16.15 -15.58
C ALA A 241 -10.11 -15.74 -16.74
N LYS A 242 -11.37 -16.16 -16.71
CA LYS A 242 -12.37 -15.80 -17.73
C LYS A 242 -12.61 -14.29 -17.78
N MET A 243 -12.68 -13.63 -16.63
CA MET A 243 -12.84 -12.18 -16.55
C MET A 243 -11.69 -11.43 -17.25
N TYR A 244 -10.47 -11.93 -17.13
CA TYR A 244 -9.29 -11.39 -17.83
C TYR A 244 -9.09 -11.96 -19.24
N GLY A 245 -10.08 -12.63 -19.83
CA GLY A 245 -10.00 -13.18 -21.19
C GLY A 245 -9.00 -14.33 -21.34
N THR A 246 -8.67 -15.02 -20.25
CA THR A 246 -7.70 -16.11 -20.19
C THR A 246 -8.30 -17.37 -19.53
N ASN A 247 -7.46 -18.36 -19.23
CA ASN A 247 -7.82 -19.58 -18.54
C ASN A 247 -6.73 -19.95 -17.51
N LEU A 248 -6.92 -21.02 -16.75
CA LEU A 248 -5.93 -21.48 -15.76
C LEU A 248 -4.54 -21.69 -16.36
N SER A 249 -4.43 -22.17 -17.60
CA SER A 249 -3.14 -22.34 -18.26
C SER A 249 -2.46 -21.00 -18.55
N GLY A 250 -3.22 -20.00 -19.01
CA GLY A 250 -2.71 -18.64 -19.19
C GLY A 250 -2.30 -17.99 -17.87
N MET A 251 -3.08 -18.17 -16.79
CA MET A 251 -2.71 -17.70 -15.46
C MET A 251 -1.45 -18.38 -14.93
N ALA A 252 -1.34 -19.71 -15.05
CA ALA A 252 -0.16 -20.45 -14.64
C ALA A 252 1.09 -19.94 -15.36
N ARG A 253 1.03 -19.78 -16.69
CA ARG A 253 2.14 -19.24 -17.49
C ARG A 253 2.52 -17.82 -17.07
N ALA A 254 1.55 -16.96 -16.77
CA ALA A 254 1.81 -15.61 -16.29
C ALA A 254 2.55 -15.60 -14.94
N ASN A 255 2.33 -16.62 -14.11
CA ASN A 255 3.04 -16.83 -12.84
C ASN A 255 4.32 -17.68 -12.99
N GLY A 256 4.76 -17.98 -14.21
CA GLY A 256 5.98 -18.76 -14.48
C GLY A 256 5.89 -20.24 -14.09
N MET A 257 4.68 -20.80 -14.01
CA MET A 257 4.41 -22.20 -13.67
C MET A 257 3.53 -22.90 -14.71
N ASP A 258 3.39 -24.21 -14.60
CA ASP A 258 2.39 -24.98 -15.35
C ASP A 258 1.11 -25.18 -14.52
N VAL A 259 0.07 -25.75 -15.14
CA VAL A 259 -1.22 -25.97 -14.46
C VAL A 259 -1.08 -26.88 -13.23
N PRO A 260 -0.34 -28.01 -13.29
CA PRO A 260 -0.06 -28.80 -12.09
C PRO A 260 0.61 -28.01 -10.97
N GLY A 261 1.62 -27.19 -11.27
CA GLY A 261 2.29 -26.34 -10.29
C GLY A 261 1.34 -25.31 -9.65
N LEU A 262 0.46 -24.69 -10.44
CA LEU A 262 -0.58 -23.80 -9.91
C LEU A 262 -1.54 -24.55 -8.98
N GLN A 263 -1.99 -25.74 -9.37
CA GLN A 263 -2.88 -26.56 -8.56
C GLN A 263 -2.23 -26.98 -7.24
N GLU A 264 -0.95 -27.36 -7.26
CA GLU A 264 -0.20 -27.69 -6.04
C GLU A 264 -0.06 -26.48 -5.12
N ALA A 265 0.26 -25.30 -5.67
CA ALA A 265 0.34 -24.06 -4.92
C ALA A 265 -1.01 -23.67 -4.28
N VAL A 266 -2.11 -23.81 -5.04
CA VAL A 266 -3.47 -23.57 -4.52
C VAL A 266 -3.82 -24.55 -3.40
N TYR A 267 -3.49 -25.84 -3.57
CA TYR A 267 -3.73 -26.84 -2.54
C TYR A 267 -2.92 -26.57 -1.25
N ALA A 268 -1.65 -26.17 -1.39
CA ALA A 268 -0.80 -25.77 -0.27
C ALA A 268 -1.38 -24.56 0.47
N SER A 269 -1.80 -23.52 -0.26
CA SER A 269 -2.46 -22.34 0.31
C SER A 269 -3.73 -22.70 1.07
N VAL A 270 -4.61 -23.52 0.50
CA VAL A 270 -5.84 -23.98 1.18
C VAL A 270 -5.53 -24.76 2.45
N LYS A 271 -4.48 -25.60 2.42
CA LYS A 271 -4.04 -26.34 3.59
C LYS A 271 -3.58 -25.40 4.70
N ASP A 272 -2.84 -24.35 4.37
CA ASP A 272 -2.37 -23.36 5.34
C ASP A 272 -3.51 -22.48 5.86
N ASP A 273 -4.46 -22.07 5.01
CA ASP A 273 -5.68 -21.36 5.43
C ASP A 273 -6.47 -22.17 6.48
N VAL A 274 -6.67 -23.47 6.23
CA VAL A 274 -7.38 -24.36 7.16
C VAL A 274 -6.61 -24.54 8.48
N LYS A 275 -5.28 -24.61 8.46
CA LYS A 275 -4.48 -24.67 9.70
C LYS A 275 -4.61 -23.37 10.49
N ASN A 276 -4.50 -22.22 9.83
CA ASN A 276 -4.61 -20.90 10.46
C ASN A 276 -5.97 -20.77 11.14
N GLN A 277 -7.04 -21.12 10.43
CA GLN A 277 -8.40 -21.07 10.96
C GLN A 277 -8.60 -22.06 12.12
N LEU A 278 -8.03 -23.26 12.06
CA LEU A 278 -8.05 -24.21 13.19
C LEU A 278 -7.35 -23.65 14.43
N VAL A 279 -6.19 -23.03 14.27
CA VAL A 279 -5.47 -22.40 15.38
C VAL A 279 -6.32 -21.29 15.99
N ILE A 280 -6.85 -20.40 15.16
CA ILE A 280 -7.68 -19.28 15.59
C ILE A 280 -8.91 -19.76 16.35
N LEU A 281 -9.66 -20.71 15.79
CA LEU A 281 -10.86 -21.25 16.44
C LEU A 281 -10.53 -21.96 17.76
N LYS A 282 -9.40 -22.67 17.82
CA LYS A 282 -8.99 -23.36 19.05
C LYS A 282 -8.54 -22.38 20.13
N VAL A 283 -7.81 -21.32 19.79
CA VAL A 283 -7.45 -20.26 20.74
C VAL A 283 -8.70 -19.52 21.20
N ALA A 284 -9.62 -19.20 20.30
CA ALA A 284 -10.89 -18.57 20.65
C ALA A 284 -11.70 -19.41 21.64
N GLU A 285 -11.75 -20.74 21.45
CA GLU A 285 -12.39 -21.68 22.37
C GLU A 285 -11.70 -21.68 23.75
N LEU A 286 -10.37 -21.82 23.79
CA LEU A 286 -9.61 -21.90 25.05
C LEU A 286 -9.70 -20.62 25.88
N GLU A 287 -9.71 -19.47 25.21
CA GLU A 287 -9.73 -18.15 25.85
C GLU A 287 -11.15 -17.58 25.97
N SER A 288 -12.17 -18.34 25.56
CA SER A 288 -13.57 -17.90 25.53
C SER A 288 -13.77 -16.57 24.77
N ILE A 289 -13.02 -16.37 23.69
CA ILE A 289 -13.14 -15.20 22.83
C ILE A 289 -14.36 -15.38 21.94
N THR A 290 -15.37 -14.55 22.17
CA THR A 290 -16.57 -14.45 21.33
C THR A 290 -16.56 -13.15 20.55
N LEU A 291 -17.25 -13.16 19.40
CA LEU A 291 -17.43 -11.98 18.58
C LEU A 291 -18.69 -11.22 19.01
N GLU A 292 -18.52 -9.96 19.37
CA GLU A 292 -19.57 -9.01 19.73
C GLU A 292 -19.79 -8.00 18.59
N ASP A 293 -20.89 -7.26 18.62
CA ASP A 293 -21.19 -6.24 17.59
C ASP A 293 -20.14 -5.13 17.56
N ALA A 294 -19.57 -4.78 18.71
CA ALA A 294 -18.46 -3.83 18.81
C ALA A 294 -17.21 -4.32 18.07
N ASP A 295 -16.93 -5.63 18.06
CA ASP A 295 -15.79 -6.18 17.34
C ASP A 295 -16.00 -6.11 15.83
N ARG A 296 -17.22 -6.40 15.36
CA ARG A 296 -17.58 -6.29 13.94
C ARG A 296 -17.47 -4.85 13.45
N GLN A 297 -17.99 -3.92 14.26
CA GLN A 297 -17.90 -2.48 13.99
C GLN A 297 -16.44 -2.03 13.93
N ALA A 298 -15.63 -2.39 14.93
CA ALA A 298 -14.22 -2.04 14.97
C ALA A 298 -13.44 -2.63 13.78
N PHE A 299 -13.75 -3.86 13.37
CA PHE A 299 -13.15 -4.47 12.18
C PHE A 299 -13.52 -3.70 10.90
N ALA A 300 -14.79 -3.34 10.71
CA ALA A 300 -15.22 -2.57 9.55
C ALA A 300 -14.54 -1.18 9.49
N GLU A 301 -14.52 -0.45 10.61
CA GLU A 301 -13.91 0.87 10.73
C GLU A 301 -12.40 0.84 10.48
N MET A 302 -11.70 -0.18 10.99
CA MET A 302 -10.27 -0.38 10.75
C MET A 302 -9.97 -0.57 9.25
N ASN A 303 -10.93 -1.10 8.48
CA ASN A 303 -10.82 -1.28 7.03
C ASN A 303 -11.45 -0.11 6.25
N GLY A 304 -11.82 0.99 6.90
CA GLY A 304 -12.35 2.20 6.27
C GLY A 304 -13.77 2.04 5.72
N GLN A 305 -14.55 1.11 6.26
CA GLN A 305 -15.93 0.83 5.82
C GLN A 305 -16.91 0.96 7.00
N THR A 306 -18.18 1.19 6.70
CA THR A 306 -19.24 0.98 7.70
C THR A 306 -19.52 -0.52 7.83
N LEU A 307 -20.09 -0.93 8.97
CA LEU A 307 -20.47 -2.33 9.17
C LEU A 307 -21.44 -2.81 8.10
N GLU A 308 -22.42 -1.99 7.72
CA GLU A 308 -23.40 -2.34 6.68
C GLU A 308 -22.72 -2.57 5.33
N ALA A 309 -21.82 -1.68 4.92
CA ALA A 309 -21.08 -1.81 3.67
C ALA A 309 -20.17 -3.06 3.67
N ALA A 310 -19.54 -3.35 4.82
CA ALA A 310 -18.72 -4.55 4.97
C ALA A 310 -19.57 -5.84 4.89
N VAL A 311 -20.75 -5.87 5.53
CA VAL A 311 -21.68 -7.01 5.44
C VAL A 311 -22.21 -7.18 4.02
N GLU A 312 -22.58 -6.10 3.33
CA GLU A 312 -23.05 -6.16 1.94
C GLU A 312 -21.96 -6.73 1.02
N TYR A 313 -20.71 -6.34 1.27
CA TYR A 313 -19.59 -6.69 0.43
C TYR A 313 -19.07 -8.12 0.65
N PHE A 314 -18.85 -8.50 1.92
CA PHE A 314 -18.25 -9.78 2.29
C PHE A 314 -19.29 -10.87 2.60
N GLY A 315 -20.51 -10.48 2.96
CA GLY A 315 -21.48 -11.34 3.63
C GLY A 315 -21.18 -11.47 5.13
N GLN A 316 -22.22 -11.69 5.93
CA GLN A 316 -22.13 -11.76 7.39
C GLN A 316 -21.15 -12.82 7.89
N GLU A 317 -21.19 -14.04 7.32
CA GLU A 317 -20.35 -15.16 7.75
C GLU A 317 -18.86 -14.89 7.53
N THR A 318 -18.51 -14.37 6.34
CA THR A 318 -17.14 -13.99 6.00
C THR A 318 -16.65 -12.87 6.90
N LEU A 319 -17.48 -11.85 7.15
CA LEU A 319 -17.14 -10.75 8.03
C LEU A 319 -16.89 -11.25 9.47
N ASP A 320 -17.75 -12.13 9.98
CA ASP A 320 -17.61 -12.71 11.31
C ASP A 320 -16.31 -13.53 11.42
N GLU A 321 -15.96 -14.31 10.38
CA GLU A 321 -14.68 -15.01 10.33
C GLU A 321 -13.49 -14.05 10.34
N MET A 322 -13.50 -13.01 9.50
CA MET A 322 -12.42 -12.03 9.42
C MET A 322 -12.25 -11.24 10.74
N ALA A 323 -13.35 -10.81 11.34
CA ALA A 323 -13.33 -10.07 12.60
C ALA A 323 -12.86 -10.95 13.77
N LEU A 324 -13.29 -12.22 13.83
CA LEU A 324 -12.80 -13.18 14.82
C LEU A 324 -11.31 -13.46 14.63
N ASN A 325 -10.87 -13.67 13.39
CA ASN A 325 -9.46 -13.86 13.05
C ASN A 325 -8.63 -12.67 13.56
N GLN A 326 -9.07 -11.44 13.28
CA GLN A 326 -8.41 -10.24 13.74
C GLN A 326 -8.33 -10.17 15.28
N LYS A 327 -9.44 -10.43 15.96
CA LYS A 327 -9.52 -10.39 17.44
C LYS A 327 -8.58 -11.40 18.09
N VAL A 328 -8.55 -12.63 17.58
CA VAL A 328 -7.70 -13.70 18.12
C VAL A 328 -6.22 -13.47 17.79
N MET A 329 -5.89 -13.05 16.57
CA MET A 329 -4.52 -12.69 16.21
C MET A 329 -4.00 -11.56 17.09
N LYS A 330 -4.82 -10.52 17.31
CA LYS A 330 -4.50 -9.44 18.26
C LYS A 330 -4.28 -9.97 19.67
N PHE A 331 -5.16 -10.84 20.18
CA PHE A 331 -4.98 -11.45 21.49
C PHE A 331 -3.64 -12.21 21.60
N MET A 332 -3.28 -13.02 20.61
CA MET A 332 -2.01 -13.74 20.64
C MET A 332 -0.81 -12.78 20.57
N ALA A 333 -0.90 -11.73 19.77
CA ALA A 333 0.11 -10.68 19.65
C ALA A 333 0.29 -9.90 20.97
N ASP A 334 -0.80 -9.51 21.62
CA ASP A 334 -0.78 -8.78 22.90
C ASP A 334 -0.16 -9.63 24.04
N ASN A 335 -0.14 -10.97 23.87
CA ASN A 335 0.50 -11.90 24.80
C ASN A 335 1.89 -12.35 24.33
N ALA A 336 2.43 -11.83 23.22
CA ALA A 336 3.73 -12.21 22.69
C ALA A 336 4.88 -11.43 23.37
N VAL A 337 6.11 -11.93 23.21
CA VAL A 337 7.34 -11.25 23.66
C VAL A 337 8.07 -10.71 22.43
N ASN A 338 8.17 -9.39 22.30
CA ASN A 338 8.91 -8.75 21.22
C ASN A 338 10.36 -8.46 21.64
N GLU A 339 11.27 -9.39 21.32
CA GLU A 339 12.66 -9.35 21.78
C GLU A 339 13.44 -8.11 21.27
N ALA A 340 13.04 -7.52 20.14
CA ALA A 340 13.65 -6.30 19.61
C ALA A 340 13.29 -5.04 20.42
N GLN A 341 12.10 -5.01 21.01
CA GLN A 341 11.63 -3.87 21.81
C GLN A 341 12.26 -3.89 23.21
N ASP A 342 12.41 -5.09 23.79
CA ASP A 342 13.07 -5.27 25.09
C ASP A 342 14.57 -4.93 25.05
N ALA A 343 15.24 -5.19 23.92
CA ALA A 343 16.64 -4.80 23.71
C ALA A 343 16.84 -3.28 23.50
N ALA A 344 15.78 -2.54 23.18
CA ALA A 344 15.80 -1.09 22.96
C ALA A 344 15.35 -0.28 24.19
N ALA A 345 14.86 -0.94 25.25
CA ALA A 345 14.65 -0.28 26.53
C ALA A 345 16.01 0.21 27.08
N PRO A 346 16.10 1.45 27.59
CA PRO A 346 17.37 1.93 28.14
C PRO A 346 17.77 1.01 29.28
N ALA A 347 18.93 0.36 29.15
CA ALA A 347 19.58 -0.30 30.26
C ALA A 347 19.69 0.73 31.39
N GLU A 348 19.08 0.44 32.55
CA GLU A 348 19.22 1.28 33.73
C GLU A 348 20.71 1.55 33.95
N GLU A 349 21.04 2.84 33.91
CA GLU A 349 22.39 3.37 34.02
C GLU A 349 22.92 3.02 35.41
N THR A 350 23.55 1.85 35.55
CA THR A 350 24.24 1.46 36.76
C THR A 350 25.56 2.22 36.77
N THR A 351 25.55 3.36 37.45
CA THR A 351 26.75 4.15 37.73
C THR A 351 27.64 3.38 38.72
N ALA A 352 28.52 2.55 38.20
CA ALA A 352 29.71 2.11 38.93
C ALA A 352 30.86 3.06 38.57
N ALA A 353 31.02 4.07 39.42
CA ALA A 353 32.12 5.02 39.36
C ALA A 353 33.48 4.31 39.59
N GLU A 354 34.45 4.80 38.81
CA GLU A 354 35.90 4.72 38.96
C GLU A 354 36.47 4.11 40.25
N GLU A 355 37.26 3.05 40.08
CA GLU A 355 38.53 2.95 40.80
C GLU A 355 39.51 2.10 39.97
N THR A 356 40.49 2.74 39.32
CA THR A 356 41.86 2.20 39.29
C THR A 356 42.85 3.28 38.88
N ALA A 357 43.68 3.59 39.86
CA ALA A 357 44.78 4.52 39.81
C ALA A 357 45.92 4.04 38.89
N ALA A 358 46.73 5.04 38.53
CA ALA A 358 47.98 4.98 37.78
C ALA A 358 48.97 3.88 38.20
N ALA A 359 49.64 3.29 37.21
CA ALA A 359 51.04 2.86 37.22
C ALA A 359 51.50 2.67 35.76
N GLU A 360 52.22 3.62 35.18
CA GLU A 360 53.70 3.64 35.10
C GLU A 360 54.23 2.68 33.98
N GLU A 361 54.41 3.23 32.77
CA GLU A 361 55.02 2.51 31.64
C GLU A 361 56.52 2.87 31.59
N THR A 362 57.35 2.00 32.16
CA THR A 362 58.81 2.02 32.01
C THR A 362 59.26 1.25 30.77
N THR A 363 60.25 1.84 30.12
CA THR A 363 61.02 1.47 28.93
C THR A 363 61.57 0.03 28.87
N ALA A 364 61.53 -0.50 27.63
CA ALA A 364 62.31 -1.58 26.98
C ALA A 364 63.77 -1.80 27.49
N PRO A 365 64.46 -2.96 27.26
CA PRO A 365 64.54 -3.65 25.95
C PRO A 365 64.65 -5.20 25.96
N ALA A 366 64.45 -5.81 24.79
CA ALA A 366 64.89 -7.18 24.51
C ALA A 366 65.67 -7.22 23.19
N GLU A 367 66.92 -7.67 23.31
CA GLU A 367 67.94 -7.83 22.29
C GLU A 367 67.54 -8.83 21.20
N THR A 368 67.95 -8.52 19.97
CA THR A 368 67.85 -9.42 18.81
C THR A 368 69.24 -10.02 18.54
N THR A 369 69.25 -11.34 18.36
CA THR A 369 70.41 -12.20 18.14
C THR A 369 71.07 -12.06 16.76
N ALA A 370 72.39 -12.29 16.78
CA ALA A 370 73.37 -12.41 15.68
C ALA A 370 72.88 -13.16 14.42
N ALA A 371 73.20 -12.79 13.17
CA ALA A 371 74.49 -12.53 12.49
C ALA A 371 75.31 -13.78 12.16
N GLU A 372 75.31 -14.19 10.88
CA GLU A 372 76.45 -14.77 10.13
C GLU A 372 76.16 -14.63 8.62
N THR A 373 76.83 -13.81 7.81
CA THR A 373 78.23 -13.75 7.29
C THR A 373 78.46 -14.54 5.99
N THR A 374 78.67 -13.80 4.90
CA THR A 374 79.51 -14.11 3.71
C THR A 374 79.83 -12.76 3.05
N ALA A 375 80.99 -12.42 2.49
CA ALA A 375 82.40 -12.84 2.56
C ALA A 375 83.16 -11.79 1.72
N ALA A 376 84.38 -11.37 2.10
CA ALA A 376 85.42 -10.92 1.15
C ALA A 376 86.76 -10.69 1.86
N GLN A 377 87.74 -11.54 1.49
CA GLN A 377 89.21 -11.40 1.53
C GLN A 377 89.93 -11.07 2.85
#